data_AF-A0A1M6FUT9-F1
#
_entry.id   AF-A0A1M6FUT9-F1
#
_cell.length_a   1.000
_cell.length_b   1.000
_cell.length_c   1.000
_cell.angle_alpha   90.00
_cell.angle_beta   90.00
_cell.angle_gamma   90.00
#
_symmetry.space_group_name_H-M   'P 1'
#
loop_
_entity.id
_entity.type
_entity.pdbx_description
1 polymer ?
#
loop_
_entity_poly.entity_id
_entity_poly.type
_entity_poly.pdbx_seq_one_letter_code
_entity_poly.pdbx_strand_id
1 'polypeptide(L)'
;MAVDEATKKKDELELYQIDDKAIVPFFQDHLDELKKFVDELRCKDGDLCLLVMLKQFIRTYRMPFNMQRYMEVQRTFIQQSIHDKMQDRQAAVSHWIQEHAGRHRDRMIQLQCLYLDKVKDKLLPQIEAMLEQRKEALLAKKEVK
;
A
#
# COMPACT_ATOMS: atom_id res chain seq x y z
N MET A 1 33.37 4.18 -15.51
CA MET A 1 32.46 3.12 -15.03
C MET A 1 31.20 3.78 -14.51
N ALA A 2 30.15 3.93 -15.33
CA ALA A 2 28.91 4.66 -14.99
C ALA A 2 27.64 3.84 -15.27
N VAL A 3 27.80 2.56 -15.62
CA VAL A 3 26.72 1.66 -16.04
C VAL A 3 26.16 0.86 -14.84
N ASP A 4 26.83 0.86 -13.69
CA ASP A 4 26.50 -0.02 -12.56
C ASP A 4 25.38 0.53 -11.67
N GLU A 5 25.38 1.82 -11.34
CA GLU A 5 24.37 2.41 -10.43
C GLU A 5 22.99 2.57 -11.08
N ALA A 6 22.93 2.93 -12.36
CA ALA A 6 21.66 3.12 -13.07
C ALA A 6 20.95 1.79 -13.33
N THR A 7 21.72 0.72 -13.54
CA THR A 7 21.20 -0.64 -13.76
C THR A 7 20.77 -1.26 -12.43
N LYS A 8 21.56 -1.13 -11.36
CA LYS A 8 21.13 -1.50 -10.00
C LYS A 8 19.84 -0.77 -9.57
N LYS A 9 19.74 0.55 -9.80
CA LYS A 9 18.52 1.31 -9.50
C LYS A 9 17.31 0.87 -10.33
N LYS A 10 17.51 0.40 -11.56
CA LYS A 10 16.45 -0.19 -12.41
C LYS A 10 15.98 -1.53 -11.85
N ASP A 11 16.90 -2.42 -11.48
CA ASP A 11 16.57 -3.72 -10.87
C ASP A 11 15.82 -3.54 -9.53
N GLU A 12 16.19 -2.53 -8.73
CA GLU A 12 15.47 -2.20 -7.50
C GLU A 12 14.03 -1.74 -7.76
N LEU A 13 13.79 -0.99 -8.86
CA LEU A 13 12.46 -0.48 -9.24
C LEU A 13 11.56 -1.58 -9.83
N GLU A 14 12.14 -2.53 -10.57
CA GLU A 14 11.40 -3.68 -11.12
C GLU A 14 10.87 -4.64 -10.04
N LEU A 15 11.52 -4.66 -8.87
CA LEU A 15 11.05 -5.43 -7.72
C LEU A 15 9.78 -4.85 -7.05
N TYR A 16 9.48 -3.56 -7.24
CA TYR A 16 8.31 -2.87 -6.67
C TYR A 16 7.12 -2.78 -7.62
N GLN A 17 6.94 -3.77 -8.50
CA GLN A 17 5.74 -3.83 -9.32
C GLN A 17 4.49 -3.93 -8.43
N ILE A 18 3.62 -2.93 -8.56
CA ILE A 18 2.29 -2.95 -7.94
C ILE A 18 1.46 -3.95 -8.73
N ASP A 19 0.89 -4.93 -8.03
CA ASP A 19 -0.08 -5.85 -8.61
C ASP A 19 -1.48 -5.20 -8.59
N ASP A 20 -1.96 -4.78 -9.76
CA ASP A 20 -3.29 -4.19 -9.95
C ASP A 20 -4.41 -5.03 -9.35
N LYS A 21 -4.25 -6.37 -9.39
CA LYS A 21 -5.25 -7.32 -8.91
C LYS A 21 -5.35 -7.32 -7.39
N ALA A 22 -4.33 -6.83 -6.68
CA ALA A 22 -4.33 -6.75 -5.22
C ALA A 22 -4.98 -5.46 -4.68
N ILE A 23 -5.19 -4.44 -5.53
CA ILE A 23 -5.66 -3.12 -5.08
C ILE A 23 -7.11 -3.18 -4.57
N VAL A 24 -8.02 -3.75 -5.34
CA VAL A 24 -9.45 -3.84 -4.94
C VAL A 24 -9.63 -4.76 -3.73
N PRO A 25 -9.05 -5.99 -3.68
CA PRO A 25 -9.10 -6.84 -2.49
C PRO A 25 -8.60 -6.14 -1.23
N PHE A 26 -7.49 -5.40 -1.32
CA PHE A 26 -6.99 -4.63 -0.18
C PHE A 26 -8.04 -3.68 0.40
N PHE A 27 -8.75 -2.92 -0.45
CA PHE A 27 -9.81 -2.03 0.04
C PHE A 27 -11.06 -2.78 0.51
N GLN A 28 -11.31 -4.00 0.02
CA GLN A 28 -12.40 -4.84 0.50
C GLN A 28 -12.10 -5.35 1.91
N ASP A 29 -10.90 -5.85 2.14
CA ASP A 29 -10.43 -6.36 3.42
C ASP A 29 -10.36 -5.26 4.50
N HIS A 30 -10.22 -3.99 4.08
CA HIS A 30 -10.15 -2.83 4.96
C HIS A 30 -11.32 -1.85 4.77
N LEU A 31 -12.46 -2.34 4.29
CA LEU A 31 -13.60 -1.49 3.91
C LEU A 31 -14.20 -0.74 5.11
N ASP A 32 -14.18 -1.34 6.29
CA ASP A 32 -14.78 -0.76 7.49
C ASP A 32 -13.95 0.41 8.03
N GLU A 33 -12.62 0.25 8.06
CA GLU A 33 -11.66 1.30 8.35
C GLU A 33 -11.70 2.40 7.29
N LEU A 34 -11.78 2.01 6.01
CA LEU A 34 -11.88 2.96 4.91
C LEU A 34 -13.12 3.84 5.03
N LYS A 35 -14.28 3.26 5.36
CA LYS A 35 -15.53 4.01 5.55
C LYS A 35 -15.42 5.02 6.66
N LYS A 36 -14.98 4.59 7.85
CA LYS A 36 -14.76 5.50 8.99
C LYS A 36 -13.83 6.64 8.59
N PHE A 37 -12.74 6.32 7.91
CA PHE A 37 -11.76 7.30 7.46
C PHE A 37 -12.34 8.32 6.47
N VAL A 38 -13.10 7.84 5.46
CA VAL A 38 -13.75 8.70 4.46
C VAL A 38 -14.84 9.57 5.09
N ASP A 39 -15.66 9.02 5.99
CA ASP A 39 -16.72 9.76 6.67
C ASP A 39 -16.12 10.83 7.60
N GLU A 40 -15.07 10.51 8.35
CA GLU A 40 -14.35 11.48 9.18
C GLU A 40 -13.72 12.61 8.36
N LEU A 41 -13.13 12.29 7.21
CA LEU A 41 -12.55 13.29 6.31
C LEU A 41 -13.62 14.18 5.69
N ARG A 42 -14.73 13.62 5.22
CA ARG A 42 -15.85 14.40 4.67
C ARG A 42 -16.46 15.35 5.70
N CYS A 43 -16.54 14.92 6.96
CA CYS A 43 -17.01 15.79 8.05
C CYS A 43 -16.07 16.96 8.36
N LYS A 44 -14.76 16.79 8.14
CA LYS A 44 -13.75 17.82 8.40
C LYS A 44 -13.50 18.73 7.20
N ASP A 45 -13.55 18.15 6.00
CA ASP A 45 -13.06 18.75 4.76
C ASP A 45 -13.92 18.23 3.59
N GLY A 46 -15.10 18.86 3.44
CA GLY A 46 -16.22 18.34 2.62
C GLY A 46 -15.97 18.24 1.12
N ASP A 47 -14.93 18.89 0.59
CA ASP A 47 -14.67 19.02 -0.85
C ASP A 47 -13.50 18.13 -1.35
N LEU A 48 -12.92 17.29 -0.49
CA LEU A 48 -11.84 16.41 -0.92
C LEU A 48 -12.36 15.32 -1.87
N CYS A 49 -11.71 15.16 -3.03
CA CYS A 49 -12.08 14.09 -3.96
C CYS A 49 -11.65 12.71 -3.43
N LEU A 50 -12.40 11.67 -3.81
CA LEU A 50 -12.17 10.30 -3.30
C LEU A 50 -10.74 9.82 -3.52
N LEU A 51 -10.13 10.10 -4.68
CA LEU A 51 -8.74 9.72 -4.94
C LEU A 51 -7.77 10.27 -3.91
N VAL A 52 -7.95 11.51 -3.46
CA VAL A 52 -7.11 12.13 -2.42
C VAL A 52 -7.34 11.44 -1.08
N MET A 53 -8.59 11.16 -0.71
CA MET A 53 -8.92 10.40 0.50
C MET A 53 -8.29 9.00 0.50
N LEU A 54 -8.33 8.28 -0.63
CA LEU A 54 -7.70 6.95 -0.74
C LEU A 54 -6.19 7.01 -0.57
N LYS A 55 -5.52 8.02 -1.13
CA LYS A 55 -4.08 8.22 -0.93
C LYS A 55 -3.75 8.56 0.52
N GLN A 56 -4.56 9.39 1.17
CA GLN A 56 -4.39 9.68 2.60
C GLN A 56 -4.62 8.44 3.46
N PHE A 57 -5.63 7.62 3.14
CA PHE A 57 -5.88 6.35 3.80
C PHE A 57 -4.67 5.42 3.72
N ILE A 58 -4.11 5.22 2.53
CA ILE A 58 -2.90 4.38 2.32
C ILE A 58 -1.70 4.91 3.12
N ARG A 59 -1.50 6.24 3.15
CA ARG A 59 -0.41 6.87 3.91
C ARG A 59 -0.57 6.71 5.42
N THR A 60 -1.81 6.73 5.91
CA THR A 60 -2.13 6.55 7.33
C THR A 60 -2.04 5.09 7.73
N TYR A 61 -2.60 4.19 6.92
CA TYR A 61 -2.65 2.76 7.21
C TYR A 61 -1.28 2.08 7.04
N ARG A 62 -0.41 2.64 6.18
CA ARG A 62 0.99 2.21 5.98
C ARG A 62 1.15 0.73 5.63
N MET A 63 0.16 0.13 4.98
CA MET A 63 0.24 -1.25 4.48
C MET A 63 0.36 -1.32 2.95
N PRO A 64 1.27 -2.17 2.45
CA PRO A 64 1.27 -2.63 1.08
C PRO A 64 -0.04 -3.31 0.66
N PHE A 65 -0.50 -3.11 -0.57
CA PHE A 65 -1.64 -3.80 -1.18
C PHE A 65 -1.46 -5.32 -1.21
N ASN A 66 -0.22 -5.77 -1.42
CA ASN A 66 0.15 -7.18 -1.35
C ASN A 66 1.32 -7.35 -0.38
N MET A 67 0.99 -7.66 0.88
CA MET A 67 1.98 -7.88 1.94
C MET A 67 2.91 -9.07 1.65
N GLN A 68 2.39 -10.15 1.07
CA GLN A 68 3.21 -11.32 0.75
C GLN A 68 4.30 -10.96 -0.26
N ARG A 69 3.92 -10.31 -1.37
CA ARG A 69 4.87 -9.88 -2.39
C ARG A 69 5.89 -8.88 -1.83
N TYR A 70 5.43 -7.93 -1.02
CA TYR A 70 6.32 -6.99 -0.33
C TYR A 70 7.37 -7.71 0.52
N MET A 71 6.97 -8.73 1.29
CA MET A 71 7.90 -9.50 2.14
C MET A 71 8.87 -10.36 1.32
N GLU A 72 8.45 -10.90 0.18
CA GLU A 72 9.33 -11.64 -0.74
C GLU A 72 10.43 -10.73 -1.32
N VAL A 73 10.05 -9.52 -1.73
CA VAL A 73 10.99 -8.49 -2.21
C VAL A 73 11.96 -8.11 -1.10
N GLN A 74 11.46 -7.81 0.10
CA GLN A 74 12.32 -7.52 1.26
C GLN A 74 13.30 -8.66 1.56
N ARG A 75 12.84 -9.92 1.53
CA ARG A 75 13.70 -11.09 1.75
C ARG A 75 14.83 -11.16 0.73
N THR A 76 14.53 -10.90 -0.55
CA THR A 76 15.52 -10.91 -1.64
C THR A 76 16.57 -9.84 -1.41
N PHE A 77 16.15 -8.61 -1.08
CA PHE A 77 17.05 -7.51 -0.74
C PHE A 77 17.98 -7.82 0.44
N ILE A 78 17.41 -8.37 1.52
CA ILE A 78 18.18 -8.79 2.70
C ILE A 78 19.23 -9.83 2.32
N GLN A 79 18.87 -10.82 1.51
CA GLN A 79 19.80 -11.87 1.08
C GLN A 79 20.93 -11.35 0.21
N GLN A 80 20.66 -10.40 -0.69
CA GLN A 80 21.67 -9.74 -1.51
C GLN A 80 22.60 -8.84 -0.67
N SER A 81 22.05 -8.17 0.35
CA SER A 81 22.81 -7.22 1.18
C SER A 81 23.73 -7.88 2.20
N ILE A 82 23.43 -9.12 2.61
CA ILE A 82 24.13 -9.84 3.70
C ILE A 82 25.10 -10.91 3.16
N HIS A 83 25.25 -11.04 1.83
CA HIS A 83 25.97 -12.15 1.17
C HIS A 83 27.40 -12.38 1.70
N ASP A 84 28.07 -11.36 2.26
CA ASP A 84 29.46 -11.43 2.73
C ASP A 84 29.65 -11.54 4.26
N LYS A 85 28.58 -11.51 5.09
CA LYS A 85 28.69 -11.56 6.58
C LYS A 85 28.24 -12.90 7.13
N MET A 86 29.13 -13.91 7.10
CA MET A 86 28.83 -15.27 7.57
C MET A 86 28.79 -15.44 9.10
N GLN A 87 29.40 -14.54 9.88
CA GLN A 87 29.27 -14.58 11.33
C GLN A 87 28.02 -13.80 11.77
N ASP A 88 27.04 -14.54 12.27
CA ASP A 88 25.77 -14.07 12.82
C ASP A 88 24.78 -13.43 11.82
N ARG A 89 24.30 -14.27 10.90
CA ARG A 89 23.25 -13.93 9.92
C ARG A 89 22.00 -13.34 10.59
N GLN A 90 21.63 -13.78 11.78
CA GLN A 90 20.40 -13.32 12.45
C GLN A 90 20.57 -11.89 12.96
N ALA A 91 21.71 -11.57 13.59
CA ALA A 91 22.05 -10.21 13.99
C ALA A 91 22.14 -9.27 12.77
N ALA A 92 22.77 -9.71 11.68
CA ALA A 92 22.87 -8.92 10.44
C ALA A 92 21.49 -8.61 9.82
N VAL A 93 20.58 -9.59 9.79
CA VAL A 93 19.20 -9.37 9.32
C VAL A 93 18.45 -8.38 10.22
N SER A 94 18.58 -8.54 11.54
CA SER A 94 17.92 -7.65 12.51
C SER A 94 18.37 -6.19 12.35
N HIS A 95 19.69 -5.98 12.24
CA HIS A 95 20.27 -4.66 11.99
C HIS A 95 19.78 -4.05 10.68
N TRP A 96 19.77 -4.84 9.60
CA TRP A 96 19.27 -4.37 8.31
C TRP A 96 17.79 -3.96 8.40
N ILE A 97 16.95 -4.74 9.07
CA ILE A 97 15.53 -4.41 9.25
C ILE A 97 15.39 -3.08 10.00
N GLN A 98 16.15 -2.88 11.08
CA GLN A 98 16.12 -1.64 11.86
C GLN A 98 16.53 -0.42 11.03
N GLU A 99 17.52 -0.55 10.16
CA GLU A 99 18.05 0.58 9.37
C GLU A 99 17.28 0.88 8.06
N HIS A 100 16.64 -0.14 7.47
CA HIS A 100 16.13 -0.05 6.11
C HIS A 100 14.62 -0.28 5.98
N ALA A 101 13.99 -1.06 6.86
CA ALA A 101 12.59 -1.47 6.67
C ALA A 101 11.62 -0.28 6.65
N GLY A 102 11.87 0.76 7.45
CA GLY A 102 11.08 1.99 7.44
C GLY A 102 11.11 2.70 6.08
N ARG A 103 12.32 2.94 5.56
CA ARG A 103 12.53 3.58 4.25
C ARG A 103 11.94 2.75 3.10
N HIS A 104 12.09 1.43 3.14
CA HIS A 104 11.47 0.54 2.15
C HIS A 104 9.94 0.61 2.18
N ARG A 105 9.35 0.65 3.38
CA ARG A 105 7.90 0.81 3.53
C ARG A 105 7.44 2.16 2.99
N ASP A 106 8.10 3.25 3.37
CA ASP A 106 7.74 4.60 2.89
C ASP A 106 7.78 4.71 1.36
N ARG A 107 8.82 4.15 0.74
CA ARG A 107 8.94 4.09 -0.72
C ARG A 107 7.80 3.30 -1.34
N MET A 108 7.45 2.14 -0.76
CA MET A 108 6.32 1.33 -1.24
C MET A 108 4.99 2.08 -1.13
N ILE A 109 4.70 2.72 0.00
CA ILE A 109 3.49 3.52 0.20
C ILE A 109 3.41 4.67 -0.81
N GLN A 110 4.52 5.36 -1.06
CA GLN A 110 4.58 6.42 -2.06
C GLN A 110 4.29 5.89 -3.47
N LEU A 111 4.87 4.76 -3.85
CA LEU A 111 4.63 4.12 -5.14
C LEU A 111 3.17 3.71 -5.30
N GLN A 112 2.52 3.17 -4.26
CA GLN A 112 1.09 2.87 -4.28
C GLN A 112 0.25 4.11 -4.54
N CYS A 113 0.54 5.22 -3.85
CA CYS A 113 -0.18 6.48 -4.08
C CYS A 113 0.00 7.00 -5.52
N LEU A 114 1.21 6.93 -6.07
CA LEU A 114 1.49 7.32 -7.47
C LEU A 114 0.80 6.38 -8.45
N TYR A 115 0.71 5.09 -8.11
CA TYR A 115 0.07 4.10 -8.95
C TYR A 115 -1.44 4.29 -9.02
N LEU A 116 -2.08 4.72 -7.92
CA LEU A 116 -3.49 5.06 -7.91
C LEU A 116 -3.84 6.12 -8.98
N ASP A 117 -2.97 7.09 -9.24
CA ASP A 117 -3.20 8.09 -10.30
C ASP A 117 -3.34 7.47 -11.69
N LYS A 118 -2.63 6.35 -11.94
CA LYS A 118 -2.63 5.65 -13.23
C LYS A 118 -3.88 4.79 -13.43
N VAL A 119 -4.43 4.25 -12.34
CA VAL A 119 -5.56 3.31 -12.40
C VAL A 119 -6.89 3.90 -11.92
N LYS A 120 -6.90 5.17 -11.50
CA LYS A 120 -8.06 5.84 -10.90
C LYS A 120 -9.35 5.69 -11.71
N ASP A 121 -9.30 5.78 -13.03
CA ASP A 121 -10.52 5.79 -13.87
C ASP A 121 -11.24 4.44 -13.82
N LYS A 122 -10.51 3.34 -13.58
CA LYS A 122 -11.07 2.00 -13.38
C LYS A 122 -11.35 1.71 -11.91
N LEU A 123 -10.53 2.23 -11.01
CA LEU A 123 -10.58 1.92 -9.59
C LEU A 123 -11.69 2.67 -8.86
N LEU A 124 -11.81 3.99 -9.08
CA LEU A 124 -12.71 4.84 -8.31
C LEU A 124 -14.18 4.37 -8.38
N PRO A 125 -14.75 4.01 -9.54
CA PRO A 125 -16.13 3.52 -9.60
C PRO A 125 -16.37 2.25 -8.77
N GLN A 126 -15.37 1.36 -8.69
CA GLN A 126 -15.46 0.14 -7.90
C GLN A 126 -15.45 0.44 -6.40
N ILE A 127 -14.57 1.34 -5.98
CA ILE A 127 -14.48 1.75 -4.57
C ILE A 127 -15.74 2.52 -4.15
N GLU A 128 -16.27 3.41 -5.00
CA GLU A 128 -17.53 4.11 -4.76
C GLU A 128 -18.68 3.11 -4.56
N ALA A 129 -18.81 2.12 -5.45
CA ALA A 129 -19.83 1.07 -5.29
C ALA A 129 -19.69 0.31 -3.97
N MET A 130 -18.46 -0.04 -3.56
CA MET A 130 -18.21 -0.69 -2.26
C MET A 130 -18.57 0.21 -1.06
N LEU A 131 -18.33 1.51 -1.18
CA LEU A 131 -18.68 2.49 -0.15
C LEU A 131 -20.19 2.60 0.01
N GLU A 132 -20.94 2.66 -1.10
CA GLU A 132 -22.40 2.81 -1.11
C GLU A 132 -23.16 1.52 -0.75
N GLN A 133 -22.74 0.33 -1.21
CA GLN A 133 -23.48 -0.94 -1.02
C GLN A 133 -23.77 -1.32 0.45
N ARG A 134 -22.95 -0.87 1.43
CA ARG A 134 -23.25 -1.13 2.87
C ARG A 134 -24.16 -0.08 3.49
N LYS A 135 -24.31 1.12 2.89
CA LYS A 135 -25.27 2.12 3.39
C LYS A 135 -26.68 1.58 3.24
N GLU A 136 -27.01 0.94 2.11
CA GLU A 136 -28.30 0.29 1.89
C GLU A 136 -28.53 -0.86 2.87
N ALA A 137 -27.53 -1.71 3.13
CA ALA A 137 -27.64 -2.80 4.12
C ALA A 137 -27.79 -2.30 5.57
N LEU A 138 -27.28 -1.12 5.90
CA LEU A 138 -27.43 -0.47 7.21
C LEU A 138 -28.76 0.29 7.36
N LEU A 139 -29.24 0.91 6.28
CA LEU A 139 -30.54 1.60 6.24
C LEU A 139 -31.69 0.59 6.22
N ALA A 140 -31.59 -0.49 5.44
CA ALA A 140 -32.58 -1.58 5.45
C ALA A 140 -32.69 -2.28 6.81
N LYS A 141 -31.64 -2.26 7.64
CA LYS A 141 -31.71 -2.76 9.03
C LYS A 141 -32.33 -1.75 10.01
N LYS A 142 -32.38 -0.46 9.67
CA LYS A 142 -33.01 0.59 10.49
C LYS A 142 -34.50 0.77 10.18
N GLU A 143 -34.95 0.44 8.98
CA GLU A 143 -36.38 0.49 8.59
C GLU A 143 -37.19 -0.74 9.00
N VAL A 144 -36.54 -1.80 9.51
CA VAL A 144 -37.19 -3.02 10.03
C VAL A 144 -37.30 -3.00 11.56
N LYS A 145 -37.39 -1.80 12.17
CA LYS A 145 -37.63 -1.63 13.61
C LYS A 145 -38.87 -0.80 13.88
#